data_AF-A0AA43ZAQ3-F1
#
_entry.id   AF-A0AA43ZAQ3-F1
#
_cell.length_a   1.000
_cell.length_b   1.000
_cell.length_c   1.000
_cell.angle_alpha   90.00
_cell.angle_beta   90.00
_cell.angle_gamma   90.00
#
_symmetry.space_group_name_H-M   'P 1'
#
loop_
_entity.id
_entity.type
_entity.pdbx_description
1 polymer ?
#
loop_
_entity_poly.entity_id
_entity_poly.type
_entity_poly.pdbx_seq_one_letter_code
_entity_poly.pdbx_strand_id
1 'polypeptide(L)' 'MVGINVPIPVPMAWHPFGGWKRSRFGDHHAYGEEGIRFHTRYKSVMQRWPDRIAKGPEFSMPTAK' A
#
# COMPACT_ATOMS: atom_id res chain seq x y z
N MET A 1 9.10 -5.38 21.11
CA MET A 1 9.82 -6.65 20.86
C MET A 1 10.13 -7.30 22.21
N VAL A 2 9.90 -8.61 22.33
CA VAL A 2 10.17 -9.37 23.57
C VAL A 2 10.97 -10.61 23.18
N GLY A 3 12.12 -10.81 23.81
CA GLY A 3 12.93 -12.02 23.66
C GLY A 3 13.01 -12.76 24.98
N ILE A 4 12.84 -14.09 24.95
CA ILE A 4 13.03 -14.97 26.10
C ILE A 4 14.31 -15.78 25.82
N ASN A 5 15.31 -15.70 26.68
CA ASN A 5 16.62 -16.36 26.53
C ASN A 5 17.42 -15.95 25.26
N VAL A 6 17.18 -14.76 24.71
CA VAL A 6 17.88 -14.25 23.51
C VAL A 6 18.38 -12.81 23.75
N PRO A 7 19.67 -12.51 23.51
CA PRO A 7 20.25 -11.20 23.82
C PRO A 7 19.81 -10.07 22.87
N ILE A 8 19.46 -10.39 21.61
CA ILE A 8 19.01 -9.42 20.61
C ILE A 8 17.70 -9.93 19.97
N PRO A 9 16.52 -9.46 20.43
CA PRO A 9 15.24 -9.94 19.90
C PRO A 9 14.83 -9.16 18.64
N VAL A 10 15.62 -9.28 17.57
CA VAL A 10 15.29 -8.67 16.28
C VAL A 10 14.38 -9.64 15.49
N PRO A 11 13.12 -9.25 15.20
CA PRO A 11 12.22 -10.05 14.38
C PRO A 11 12.78 -10.22 12.97
N MET A 12 12.65 -11.43 12.42
CA MET A 12 12.92 -11.68 11.00
C MET A 12 11.98 -10.86 10.11
N ALA A 13 12.40 -10.60 8.87
CA ALA A 13 11.80 -9.66 7.92
C ALA A 13 10.28 -9.81 7.65
N TRP A 14 9.66 -10.92 8.03
CA TRP A 14 8.21 -11.14 7.91
C TRP A 14 7.40 -10.62 9.11
N HIS A 15 8.05 -10.34 10.24
CA HIS A 15 7.39 -9.83 11.44
C HIS A 15 7.64 -8.32 11.58
N PRO A 16 6.63 -7.56 12.04
CA PRO A 16 6.76 -6.13 12.21
C PRO A 16 7.83 -5.77 13.25
N PHE A 17 8.86 -5.05 12.82
CA PHE A 17 9.84 -4.44 13.71
C PHE A 17 9.30 -3.12 14.24
N GLY A 18 9.19 -3.03 15.56
CA GLY A 18 8.87 -1.79 16.24
C GLY A 18 9.08 -1.87 17.73
N GLY A 19 9.46 -0.74 18.31
CA GLY A 19 9.53 -0.55 19.75
C GLY A 19 8.43 0.39 20.24
N TRP A 20 8.27 0.44 21.57
CA TRP A 20 7.33 1.31 22.28
C TRP A 20 8.06 2.51 22.90
N LYS A 21 7.37 3.65 23.07
CA LYS A 21 7.88 4.96 23.54
C LYS A 21 8.69 5.71 22.47
N ARG A 22 9.91 6.20 22.79
CA ARG A 22 10.75 7.02 21.88
C ARG A 22 11.59 6.20 20.89
N SER A 23 11.46 4.88 20.87
CA SER A 23 12.29 4.03 20.01
C SER A 23 11.87 4.07 18.52
N ARG A 24 10.84 4.83 18.16
CA ARG A 24 10.34 4.97 16.80
C ARG A 24 9.45 6.21 16.68
N PHE A 25 9.53 6.91 15.56
CA PHE A 25 8.61 7.98 15.21
C PHE A 25 7.73 7.49 14.06
N GLY A 26 6.40 7.54 14.22
CA GLY A 26 5.41 7.11 13.23
C GLY A 26 4.71 5.77 13.55
N ASP A 27 3.52 5.59 12.97
CA ASP A 27 2.60 4.50 13.31
C ASP A 27 2.97 3.16 12.62
N HIS A 28 3.44 3.17 11.37
CA HIS A 28 3.69 1.93 10.57
C HIS A 28 5.03 1.27 10.83
N HIS A 29 5.05 -0.01 11.24
CA HIS A 29 6.25 -0.82 11.50
C HIS A 29 7.20 -0.98 10.29
N ALA A 30 8.50 -1.20 10.53
CA ALA A 30 9.53 -1.14 9.48
C ALA A 30 9.53 -2.33 8.50
N TYR A 31 9.02 -3.48 8.91
CA TYR A 31 8.98 -4.71 8.11
C TYR A 31 7.59 -5.34 8.14
N GLY A 32 7.36 -6.30 7.24
CA GLY A 32 6.06 -6.95 7.05
C GLY A 32 5.05 -6.10 6.30
N GLU A 33 3.76 -6.40 6.50
CA GLU A 33 2.65 -5.74 5.81
C GLU A 33 2.58 -4.23 6.07
N GLU A 34 3.08 -3.80 7.23
CA GLU A 34 3.12 -2.39 7.63
C GLU A 34 4.11 -1.57 6.79
N GLY A 35 5.22 -2.17 6.35
CA GLY A 35 6.15 -1.51 5.41
C GLY A 35 5.52 -1.30 4.04
N ILE A 36 4.69 -2.25 3.58
CA ILE A 36 3.96 -2.14 2.31
C ILE A 36 2.89 -1.05 2.43
N ARG A 37 2.17 -0.97 3.55
CA ARG A 37 1.17 0.08 3.82
C ARG A 37 1.78 1.48 3.84
N PHE A 38 2.98 1.64 4.37
CA PHE A 38 3.66 2.95 4.37
C PHE A 38 3.98 3.45 2.95
N HIS A 39 4.36 2.54 2.04
CA HIS A 39 4.73 2.90 0.66
C HIS A 39 3.56 2.90 -0.33
N THR A 40 2.36 2.51 0.11
CA THR A 40 1.17 2.42 -0.74
C THR A 40 0.04 3.29 -0.21
N ARG A 41 -0.91 3.65 -1.07
CA ARG A 41 -2.12 4.40 -0.67
C ARG A 41 -3.36 3.61 -1.08
N TYR A 42 -4.32 3.49 -0.16
CA TYR A 42 -5.59 2.87 -0.45
C TYR A 42 -6.39 3.71 -1.46
N LYS A 43 -6.87 3.05 -2.52
CA LYS A 43 -7.75 3.64 -3.53
C LYS A 43 -8.94 2.71 -3.73
N SER A 44 -10.15 3.21 -3.46
CA SER A 44 -11.39 2.53 -3.80
C SER A 44 -11.98 3.18 -5.05
N VAL A 45 -12.20 2.38 -6.10
CA VAL A 45 -12.77 2.87 -7.37
C VAL A 45 -14.13 2.19 -7.57
N MET A 46 -15.17 3.00 -7.69
CA MET A 46 -16.50 2.55 -8.10
C MET A 46 -16.71 2.97 -9.55
N GLN A 47 -16.91 2.00 -10.43
CA GLN A 47 -17.17 2.23 -11.85
C GLN A 47 -18.53 1.64 -12.22
N ARG A 48 -19.33 2.43 -12.95
CA ARG A 48 -20.56 1.98 -13.58
C ARG A 48 -20.36 2.00 -15.09
N TRP A 49 -20.63 0.88 -15.74
CA TRP A 49 -20.70 0.79 -17.18
C TRP A 49 -22.14 1.04 -17.65
N PRO A 50 -22.40 2.00 -18.54
CA PRO A 50 -23.73 2.21 -19.08
C PRO A 50 -24.06 1.12 -20.12
N ASP A 51 -25.29 0.58 -20.08
CA ASP A 51 -25.77 -0.48 -20.99
C ASP A 51 -25.93 -0.04 -22.45
N ARG A 52 -25.92 1.28 -22.71
CA ARG A 52 -26.03 1.86 -24.06
C ARG A 52 -25.05 3.01 -24.23
N ILE A 53 -24.46 3.08 -25.42
CA ILE A 53 -23.63 4.20 -25.84
C ILE A 53 -24.59 5.37 -26.18
N ALA A 54 -24.61 6.41 -25.36
CA ALA A 54 -25.54 7.54 -25.53
C ALA A 54 -25.21 8.42 -26.75
N LYS A 55 -24.00 8.27 -27.31
CA LYS A 55 -23.54 8.90 -28.56
C LYS A 55 -22.95 7.80 -29.43
N GLY A 56 -23.10 7.88 -30.75
CA GLY A 56 -22.51 6.91 -31.69
C GLY A 56 -20.97 6.80 -31.56
N PRO A 57 -20.31 5.99 -32.41
CA PRO A 57 -18.86 5.80 -32.38
C PRO A 57 -18.09 7.11 -32.65
N GLU A 58 -17.85 7.93 -31.61
CA GLU A 58 -16.92 9.06 -31.61
C GLU A 58 -15.51 8.52 -31.33
N PHE A 59 -14.76 8.23 -32.39
CA PHE A 59 -13.34 7.92 -32.31
C PHE A 59 -12.53 9.10 -32.85
N SER A 60 -11.55 9.57 -32.08
CA SER A 60 -10.56 10.54 -32.55
C SER A 60 -9.53 9.79 -33.40
N MET A 61 -9.61 9.94 -34.73
CA MET A 61 -8.54 9.49 -35.62
C MET A 61 -7.43 10.55 -35.65
N PRO A 62 -6.17 10.19 -35.34
CA PRO A 62 -5.05 11.10 -35.52
C PRO A 62 -4.78 11.27 -37.03
N THR A 63 -5.08 12.45 -37.57
CA THR A 63 -4.68 12.81 -38.92
C THR A 63 -3.22 13.26 -38.92
N ALA A 64 -2.38 12.60 -39.71
CA ALA A 64 -0.99 13.02 -39.94
C ALA A 64 -0.97 14.43 -40.56
N LYS A 65 -0.09 15.27 -40.04
CA LYS A 65 0.13 16.64 -40.54
C LYS A 65 1.12 16.62 -41.70
#